data_AF-A0A0D0B9F2-F1
#
_entry.id   AF-A0A0D0B9F2-F1
#
_cell.length_a   1.000
_cell.length_b   1.000
_cell.length_c   1.000
_cell.angle_alpha   90.00
_cell.angle_beta   90.00
_cell.angle_gamma   90.00
#
_symmetry.space_group_name_H-M   'P 1'
#
loop_
_entity.id
_entity.type
_entity.pdbx_description
1 polymer ?
#
loop_
_entity_poly.entity_id
_entity_poly.type
_entity_poly.pdbx_seq_one_letter_code
_entity_poly.pdbx_strand_id
1 'polypeptide(L)'
;MRRRRLPLRYRDELPDPPPPVSQDPPASLPTRVILHVFDSIRTSFNKFGITREYRHRPSYDPDEFVSADQLSNIRPCDLGADGMQDGEALSGYPSARQPPWPWKNMSIWRLMSWMMTGSSQKSQAEATRLVKDVIQADDFDIHDLEHFDAHTEMRRFN
;
A
#
# COMPACT_ATOMS: atom_id res chain seq x y z
N MET A 1 -81.29 -39.14 70.19
CA MET A 1 -80.94 -37.81 70.73
C MET A 1 -80.81 -36.81 69.57
N ARG A 2 -81.65 -35.77 69.53
CA ARG A 2 -81.65 -34.75 68.44
C ARG A 2 -80.58 -33.69 68.71
N ARG A 3 -79.56 -33.57 67.85
CA ARG A 3 -78.58 -32.47 67.88
C ARG A 3 -79.30 -31.15 67.55
N ARG A 4 -79.43 -30.25 68.53
CA ARG A 4 -79.92 -28.89 68.31
C ARG A 4 -78.78 -28.06 67.71
N ARG A 5 -79.01 -27.47 66.54
CA ARG A 5 -78.07 -26.50 65.93
C ARG A 5 -78.14 -25.18 66.70
N LEU A 6 -76.99 -24.55 66.91
CA LEU A 6 -76.92 -23.24 67.57
C LEU A 6 -77.56 -22.15 66.69
N PRO A 7 -78.19 -21.12 67.32
CA PRO A 7 -78.73 -19.95 66.62
C PRO A 7 -77.69 -19.24 65.77
N LEU A 8 -78.11 -18.64 64.65
CA LEU A 8 -77.22 -18.05 63.63
C LEU A 8 -76.20 -17.04 64.21
N ARG A 9 -76.61 -16.27 65.24
CA ARG A 9 -75.76 -15.27 65.92
C ARG A 9 -74.54 -15.83 66.66
N TYR A 10 -74.48 -17.15 66.86
CA TYR A 10 -73.35 -17.83 67.50
C TYR A 10 -72.56 -18.70 66.51
N ARG A 11 -72.79 -18.52 65.20
CA ARG A 11 -71.93 -19.11 64.17
C ARG A 11 -70.90 -18.06 63.78
N ASP A 12 -69.65 -18.39 64.03
CA ASP A 12 -68.52 -17.62 63.52
C ASP A 12 -68.32 -18.04 62.06
N GLU A 13 -68.82 -17.24 61.12
CA GLU A 13 -68.64 -17.48 59.68
C GLU A 13 -67.24 -16.96 59.33
N LEU A 14 -66.27 -17.86 59.31
CA LEU A 14 -64.92 -17.54 58.87
C LEU A 14 -64.95 -17.10 57.40
N PRO A 15 -64.24 -16.02 57.03
CA PRO A 15 -64.16 -15.61 55.63
C PRO A 15 -63.52 -16.71 54.79
N ASP A 16 -64.10 -16.99 53.61
CA ASP A 16 -63.52 -17.92 52.66
C ASP A 16 -62.13 -17.42 52.24
N PRO A 17 -61.12 -18.31 52.21
CA PRO A 17 -59.78 -17.92 51.80
C PRO A 17 -59.80 -17.45 50.33
N PRO A 18 -59.01 -16.44 49.97
CA PRO A 18 -58.92 -16.00 48.59
C PRO A 18 -58.47 -17.17 47.70
N PRO A 19 -59.00 -17.28 46.46
CA PRO A 19 -58.59 -18.32 45.54
C PRO A 19 -57.07 -18.24 45.32
N PRO A 20 -56.38 -19.38 45.15
CA PRO A 20 -54.94 -19.40 44.90
C PRO A 20 -54.64 -18.56 43.66
N VAL A 21 -53.68 -17.64 43.78
CA VAL A 21 -53.21 -16.81 42.66
C VAL A 21 -52.64 -17.75 41.60
N SER A 22 -53.19 -17.71 40.38
CA SER A 22 -52.61 -18.39 39.22
C SER A 22 -51.18 -17.87 39.04
N GLN A 23 -50.19 -18.71 39.33
CA GLN A 23 -48.80 -18.40 39.03
C GLN A 23 -48.63 -18.51 37.51
N ASP A 24 -48.46 -17.37 36.83
CA ASP A 24 -47.98 -17.39 35.44
C ASP A 24 -46.64 -18.15 35.41
N PRO A 25 -46.38 -18.99 34.39
CA PRO A 25 -45.12 -19.70 34.29
C PRO A 25 -43.96 -18.69 34.32
N PRO A 26 -42.84 -18.99 35.01
CA PRO A 26 -41.72 -18.07 35.08
C PRO A 26 -41.25 -17.78 33.66
N ALA A 27 -41.27 -16.49 33.27
CA ALA A 27 -40.74 -16.06 31.99
C ALA A 27 -39.30 -16.58 31.86
N SER A 28 -39.04 -17.37 30.82
CA SER A 28 -37.70 -17.94 30.59
C SER A 28 -36.74 -16.79 30.30
N LEU A 29 -35.90 -16.44 31.27
CA LEU A 29 -34.82 -15.49 31.04
C LEU A 29 -33.86 -16.09 30.00
N PRO A 30 -33.45 -15.34 28.97
CA PRO A 30 -32.55 -15.87 27.95
C PRO A 30 -31.24 -16.33 28.60
N THR A 31 -30.87 -17.57 28.30
CA THR A 31 -29.60 -18.17 28.71
C THR A 31 -28.47 -17.45 27.99
N ARG A 32 -27.59 -16.77 28.74
CA ARG A 32 -26.28 -16.21 28.38
C ARG A 32 -26.08 -15.85 26.89
N VAL A 33 -26.23 -14.57 26.57
CA VAL A 33 -25.88 -14.02 25.25
C VAL A 33 -24.37 -13.78 25.16
N ILE A 34 -23.68 -14.38 24.19
CA ILE A 34 -22.28 -14.05 23.84
C ILE A 34 -22.32 -13.09 22.65
N LEU A 35 -21.98 -11.82 22.88
CA LEU A 35 -21.89 -10.82 21.82
C LEU A 35 -20.51 -10.89 21.16
N HIS A 36 -20.45 -11.32 19.91
CA HIS A 36 -19.24 -11.21 19.09
C HIS A 36 -19.21 -9.81 18.46
N VAL A 37 -18.39 -8.91 19.00
CA VAL A 37 -18.14 -7.58 18.42
C VAL A 37 -16.95 -7.71 17.46
N PHE A 38 -17.17 -7.38 16.18
CA PHE A 38 -16.12 -7.28 15.19
C PHE A 38 -15.82 -5.80 14.92
N ASP A 39 -14.67 -5.33 15.42
CA ASP A 39 -14.22 -3.93 15.23
C ASP A 39 -13.45 -3.77 13.91
N SER A 40 -14.08 -4.17 12.79
CA SER A 40 -13.46 -4.01 11.49
C SER A 40 -13.43 -2.53 11.07
N ILE A 41 -12.27 -2.01 10.71
CA ILE A 41 -12.07 -0.63 10.27
C ILE A 41 -11.63 -0.65 8.82
N ARG A 42 -12.32 0.10 7.97
CA ARG A 42 -11.94 0.30 6.57
C ARG A 42 -11.57 1.76 6.32
N THR A 43 -10.45 2.00 5.66
CA THR A 43 -10.04 3.35 5.27
C THR A 43 -10.79 3.80 4.01
N SER A 44 -10.90 5.12 3.81
CA SER A 44 -11.34 5.68 2.52
C SER A 44 -10.32 5.37 1.42
N PHE A 45 -10.75 5.53 0.17
CA PHE A 45 -9.89 5.42 -1.00
C PHE A 45 -8.88 6.56 -1.00
N ASN A 46 -7.59 6.25 -1.17
CA ASN A 46 -6.59 7.27 -1.44
C ASN A 46 -6.65 7.73 -2.92
N LYS A 47 -5.81 8.69 -3.29
CA LYS A 47 -5.70 9.20 -4.67
C LYS A 47 -5.36 8.14 -5.74
N PHE A 48 -4.91 6.97 -5.32
CA PHE A 48 -4.56 5.83 -6.17
C PHE A 48 -5.66 4.77 -6.22
N GLY A 49 -6.80 4.98 -5.56
CA GLY A 49 -7.89 4.01 -5.53
C GLY A 49 -7.63 2.79 -4.63
N ILE A 50 -6.73 2.91 -3.63
CA ILE A 50 -6.42 1.83 -2.68
C ILE A 50 -7.13 2.09 -1.34
N THR A 51 -7.70 1.03 -0.74
CA THR A 51 -8.27 1.02 0.63
C THR A 51 -7.66 -0.11 1.45
N ARG A 52 -7.58 0.08 2.77
CA ARG A 52 -7.16 -0.96 3.72
C ARG A 52 -8.33 -1.37 4.61
N GLU A 53 -8.47 -2.66 4.88
CA GLU A 53 -9.45 -3.23 5.80
C GLU A 53 -8.70 -3.94 6.94
N TYR A 54 -8.95 -3.51 8.17
CA TYR A 54 -8.34 -4.05 9.37
C TYR A 54 -9.42 -4.74 10.20
N ARG A 55 -9.11 -5.92 10.76
CA ARG A 55 -10.04 -6.65 11.66
C ARG A 55 -10.15 -6.04 13.05
N HIS A 56 -9.13 -5.28 13.44
CA HIS A 56 -9.03 -4.59 14.73
C HIS A 56 -8.43 -3.21 14.51
N ARG A 57 -8.52 -2.34 15.51
CA ARG A 57 -7.88 -1.02 15.47
C ARG A 57 -6.36 -1.18 15.28
N PRO A 58 -5.78 -0.67 14.18
CA PRO A 58 -4.35 -0.76 13.96
C PRO A 58 -3.62 0.07 15.02
N SER A 59 -2.64 -0.55 15.68
CA SER A 59 -1.80 0.08 16.71
C SER A 59 -0.31 0.05 16.35
N TYR A 60 0.02 -0.46 15.16
CA TYR A 60 1.37 -0.76 14.72
C TYR A 60 1.49 -0.43 13.24
N ASP A 61 2.56 0.26 12.86
CA ASP A 61 2.91 0.49 11.47
C ASP A 61 3.89 -0.62 11.02
N PRO A 62 3.48 -1.51 10.09
CA PRO A 62 4.35 -2.60 9.64
C PRO A 62 5.64 -2.12 8.98
N ASP A 63 5.66 -0.88 8.49
CA ASP A 63 6.79 -0.33 7.74
C ASP A 63 7.78 0.42 8.66
N GLU A 64 7.45 0.62 9.95
CA GLU A 64 8.28 1.35 10.92
C GLU A 64 9.67 0.72 11.12
N PHE A 65 9.77 -0.61 10.96
CA PHE A 65 11.01 -1.38 11.16
C PHE A 65 11.62 -1.89 9.86
N VAL A 66 11.00 -1.60 8.71
CA VAL A 66 11.49 -2.06 7.41
C VAL A 66 12.52 -1.05 6.92
N SER A 67 13.78 -1.46 6.82
CA SER A 67 14.83 -0.59 6.29
C SER A 67 14.61 -0.32 4.80
N ALA A 68 15.06 0.84 4.33
CA ALA A 68 14.97 1.21 2.91
C ALA A 68 15.59 0.14 1.99
N ASP A 69 16.65 -0.53 2.45
CA ASP A 69 17.31 -1.60 1.71
C ASP A 69 16.39 -2.81 1.48
N GLN A 70 15.51 -3.13 2.44
CA GLN A 70 14.53 -4.22 2.32
C GLN A 70 13.36 -3.88 1.39
N LEU A 71 13.04 -2.60 1.25
CA LEU A 71 12.04 -2.11 0.29
C LEU A 71 12.60 -1.97 -1.13
N SER A 72 13.93 -1.90 -1.24
CA SER A 72 14.60 -1.72 -2.52
C SER A 72 14.95 -3.05 -3.18
N ASN A 73 14.81 -3.13 -4.50
CA ASN A 73 15.43 -4.21 -5.29
C ASN A 73 16.92 -3.95 -5.52
N ILE A 74 17.50 -2.92 -4.90
CA ILE A 74 18.90 -2.54 -5.06
C ILE A 74 19.71 -3.50 -4.20
N ARG A 75 20.53 -4.34 -4.82
CA ARG A 75 21.37 -5.26 -4.07
C ARG A 75 22.58 -4.47 -3.53
N PRO A 76 23.00 -4.68 -2.27
CA PRO A 76 24.19 -4.02 -1.72
C PRO A 76 25.49 -4.30 -2.49
N CYS A 77 25.50 -5.27 -3.41
CA CYS A 77 26.63 -5.47 -4.32
C CYS A 77 26.81 -4.36 -5.37
N ASP A 78 25.83 -3.45 -5.54
CA ASP A 78 25.92 -2.31 -6.47
C ASP A 78 26.44 -1.02 -5.81
N LEU A 79 26.57 -1.01 -4.48
CA LEU A 79 27.19 0.09 -3.74
C LEU A 79 28.45 -0.46 -3.10
N GLY A 80 29.59 -0.19 -3.75
CA GLY A 80 30.89 -0.53 -3.23
C GLY A 80 30.99 -0.12 -1.76
N ALA A 81 31.40 -1.06 -0.92
CA ALA A 81 31.81 -0.79 0.44
C ALA A 81 33.06 0.10 0.42
N ASP A 82 32.86 1.40 0.30
CA ASP A 82 33.70 2.45 0.86
C ASP A 82 32.86 3.74 0.81
N GLY A 83 32.38 4.25 1.92
CA GLY A 83 33.24 5.11 2.72
C GLY A 83 32.98 6.55 2.28
N MET A 84 32.03 7.19 2.96
CA MET A 84 31.79 8.63 2.99
C MET A 84 33.07 9.44 2.72
N GLN A 85 33.16 10.10 1.57
CA GLN A 85 34.08 11.22 1.33
C GLN A 85 33.54 12.11 0.21
N ASP A 86 33.31 13.37 0.57
CA ASP A 86 33.14 14.50 -0.32
C ASP A 86 34.27 14.57 -1.37
N GLY A 87 33.95 14.97 -2.60
CA GLY A 87 34.97 15.39 -3.56
C GLY A 87 34.61 15.11 -5.02
N GLU A 88 34.58 16.18 -5.81
CA GLU A 88 34.57 16.15 -7.27
C GLU A 88 35.55 15.13 -7.86
N ALA A 89 35.10 14.29 -8.80
CA ALA A 89 35.98 13.70 -9.81
C ALA A 89 35.18 13.24 -11.04
N LEU A 90 35.38 13.98 -12.13
CA LEU A 90 35.25 13.49 -13.50
C LEU A 90 36.22 12.31 -13.73
N SER A 91 35.84 11.40 -14.64
CA SER A 91 36.67 10.38 -15.32
C SER A 91 36.76 8.98 -14.69
N GLY A 92 36.39 7.98 -15.49
CA GLY A 92 36.74 6.57 -15.28
C GLY A 92 35.61 5.55 -15.54
N TYR A 93 35.32 5.23 -16.81
CA TYR A 93 34.59 3.99 -17.16
C TYR A 93 35.60 2.86 -17.45
N PRO A 94 35.23 1.56 -17.41
CA PRO A 94 34.06 0.94 -16.77
C PRO A 94 34.45 -0.27 -15.89
N SER A 95 33.97 -0.33 -14.64
CA SER A 95 33.57 -1.65 -14.12
C SER A 95 32.38 -2.10 -14.99
N ALA A 96 32.26 -3.39 -15.29
CA ALA A 96 31.21 -3.95 -16.15
C ALA A 96 29.83 -3.73 -15.51
N ARG A 97 29.33 -2.50 -15.59
CA ARG A 97 28.07 -2.05 -15.02
C ARG A 97 26.97 -2.71 -15.82
N GLN A 98 26.31 -3.67 -15.19
CA GLN A 98 25.01 -4.09 -15.69
C GLN A 98 24.11 -2.85 -15.73
N PRO A 99 23.24 -2.74 -16.75
CA PRO A 99 22.26 -1.66 -16.75
C PRO A 99 21.46 -1.70 -15.44
N PRO A 100 21.11 -0.54 -14.87
CA PRO A 100 20.17 -0.54 -13.77
C PRO A 100 18.86 -1.19 -14.25
N TRP A 101 18.13 -1.80 -13.32
CA TRP A 101 16.76 -2.22 -13.63
C TRP A 101 15.93 -0.99 -14.02
N PRO A 102 15.04 -1.03 -15.04
CA PRO A 102 14.54 -2.18 -15.79
C PRO A 102 15.21 -2.41 -17.16
N TRP A 103 16.36 -1.79 -17.44
CA TRP A 103 16.88 -1.73 -18.80
C TRP A 103 17.66 -3.00 -19.20
N LYS A 104 17.48 -3.45 -20.45
CA LYS A 104 18.05 -4.71 -20.97
C LYS A 104 19.57 -4.64 -21.18
N ASN A 105 20.10 -3.48 -21.57
CA ASN A 105 21.53 -3.25 -21.76
C ASN A 105 21.89 -1.79 -21.50
N MET A 106 23.18 -1.52 -21.36
CA MET A 106 23.69 -0.18 -21.05
C MET A 106 23.39 0.85 -22.15
N SER A 107 23.36 0.45 -23.42
CA SER A 107 23.08 1.35 -24.54
C SER A 107 21.64 1.89 -24.48
N ILE A 108 20.67 1.02 -24.21
CA ILE A 108 19.26 1.41 -24.01
C ILE A 108 19.14 2.32 -22.79
N TRP A 109 19.81 1.99 -21.69
CA TRP A 109 19.80 2.84 -20.50
C TRP A 109 20.35 4.24 -20.80
N ARG A 110 21.54 4.35 -21.42
CA ARG A 110 22.16 5.64 -21.76
C ARG A 110 21.26 6.49 -22.66
N LEU A 111 20.69 5.88 -23.70
CA LEU A 111 19.78 6.57 -24.61
C LEU A 111 18.53 7.08 -23.90
N MET A 112 17.89 6.23 -23.09
CA MET A 112 16.67 6.58 -22.38
C MET A 112 16.93 7.62 -21.29
N SER A 113 18.03 7.49 -20.54
CA SER A 113 18.45 8.49 -19.56
C SER A 113 18.71 9.85 -20.22
N TRP A 114 19.43 9.88 -21.34
CA TRP A 114 19.62 11.11 -22.13
C TRP A 114 18.28 11.71 -22.60
N MET A 115 17.39 10.88 -23.15
CA MET A 115 16.07 11.34 -23.62
C MET A 115 15.25 11.96 -22.48
N MET A 116 15.33 11.38 -21.28
CA MET A 116 14.64 11.85 -20.09
C MET A 116 15.32 13.08 -19.44
N THR A 117 16.48 13.51 -19.95
CA THR A 117 17.23 14.64 -19.42
C THR A 117 16.87 15.95 -20.14
N GLY A 118 16.66 17.02 -19.38
CA GLY A 118 16.94 18.40 -19.82
C GLY A 118 15.96 19.12 -20.76
N SER A 119 14.79 18.57 -21.10
CA SER A 119 13.61 19.32 -21.58
C SER A 119 12.51 18.36 -22.04
N SER A 120 11.25 18.78 -21.99
CA SER A 120 10.10 18.03 -22.55
C SER A 120 10.03 18.02 -24.08
N GLN A 121 11.04 18.57 -24.76
CA GLN A 121 11.06 18.70 -26.23
C GLN A 121 11.49 17.40 -26.94
N LYS A 122 12.07 16.44 -26.20
CA LYS A 122 12.49 15.15 -26.77
C LYS A 122 11.32 14.19 -26.72
N SER A 123 10.86 13.72 -27.88
CA SER A 123 9.79 12.73 -27.98
C SER A 123 10.36 11.31 -28.11
N GLN A 124 9.58 10.31 -27.70
CA GLN A 124 9.94 8.89 -27.87
C GLN A 124 10.08 8.52 -29.36
N ALA A 125 9.28 9.16 -30.23
CA ALA A 125 9.35 8.96 -31.67
C ALA A 125 10.68 9.46 -32.24
N GLU A 126 11.12 10.65 -31.84
CA GLU A 126 12.41 11.22 -32.27
C GLU A 126 13.60 10.41 -31.74
N ALA A 127 13.54 9.91 -30.50
CA ALA A 127 14.57 9.03 -29.97
C ALA A 127 14.67 7.70 -30.76
N THR A 128 13.52 7.14 -31.17
CA THR A 128 13.48 5.95 -32.03
C THR A 128 14.06 6.25 -33.41
N ARG A 129 13.75 7.44 -33.95
CA ARG A 129 14.25 7.91 -35.23
C ARG A 129 15.77 8.10 -35.22
N LEU A 130 16.33 8.69 -34.15
CA LEU A 130 17.78 8.81 -33.96
C LEU A 130 18.49 7.45 -34.07
N VAL A 131 17.93 6.40 -33.46
CA VAL A 131 18.54 5.07 -33.53
C VAL A 131 18.50 4.50 -34.94
N LYS A 132 17.36 4.62 -35.63
CA LYS A 132 17.18 4.02 -36.96
C LYS A 132 17.86 4.79 -38.08
N ASP A 133 17.69 6.11 -38.09
CA ASP A 133 18.06 6.96 -39.21
C ASP A 133 19.48 7.53 -39.07
N VAL A 134 20.04 7.55 -37.86
CA VAL A 134 21.39 8.09 -37.62
C VAL A 134 22.33 6.97 -37.17
N ILE A 135 22.07 6.33 -36.03
CA ILE A 135 23.02 5.37 -35.44
C ILE A 135 23.14 4.09 -36.29
N GLN A 136 22.07 3.67 -36.98
CA GLN A 136 22.04 2.48 -37.84
C GLN A 136 22.26 2.81 -39.33
N ALA A 137 22.54 4.06 -39.70
CA ALA A 137 22.81 4.42 -41.08
C ALA A 137 24.14 3.82 -41.56
N ASP A 138 24.20 3.44 -42.84
CA ASP A 138 25.37 2.76 -43.41
C ASP A 138 26.64 3.64 -43.45
N ASP A 139 26.45 4.96 -43.46
CA ASP A 139 27.47 6.00 -43.50
C ASP A 139 27.79 6.58 -42.11
N PHE A 140 27.17 6.08 -41.05
CA PHE A 140 27.42 6.55 -39.70
C PHE A 140 28.68 5.91 -39.10
N ASP A 141 29.67 6.75 -38.80
CA ASP A 141 30.84 6.37 -38.01
C ASP A 141 30.82 7.05 -36.64
N ILE A 142 31.00 6.26 -35.58
CA ILE A 142 31.08 6.77 -34.21
C ILE A 142 32.37 7.56 -33.97
N HIS A 143 33.44 7.28 -34.72
CA HIS A 143 34.72 7.98 -34.58
C HIS A 143 34.63 9.45 -35.00
N ASP A 144 33.73 9.79 -35.93
CA ASP A 144 33.47 11.17 -36.34
C ASP A 144 32.90 12.03 -35.20
N LEU A 145 32.40 11.39 -34.13
CA LEU A 145 31.82 12.06 -32.96
C LEU A 145 32.80 12.33 -31.82
N GLU A 146 34.08 11.93 -31.93
CA GLU A 146 35.05 12.07 -30.83
C GLU A 146 35.26 13.53 -30.39
N HIS A 147 35.13 14.47 -31.34
CA HIS A 147 35.27 15.91 -31.10
C HIS A 147 33.98 16.69 -31.46
N PHE A 148 32.84 16.01 -31.53
CA PHE A 148 31.59 16.62 -31.93
C PHE A 148 31.06 17.59 -30.87
N ASP A 149 30.74 18.81 -31.32
CA ASP A 149 30.05 19.83 -30.54
C ASP A 149 28.93 20.45 -31.40
N ALA A 150 27.68 20.25 -30.96
CA ALA A 150 26.49 20.74 -31.66
C ALA A 150 26.49 22.28 -31.85
N HIS A 151 27.06 23.05 -30.91
CA HIS A 151 27.13 24.52 -31.02
C HIS A 151 28.15 24.97 -32.08
N THR A 152 29.24 24.22 -32.25
CA THR A 152 30.23 24.50 -33.29
C THR A 152 29.70 24.17 -34.68
N GLU A 153 28.98 23.06 -34.84
CA GLU A 153 28.36 22.72 -36.12
C GLU A 153 27.21 23.67 -36.49
N MET A 154 26.37 24.07 -35.52
CA MET A 154 25.29 25.04 -35.77
C MET A 154 25.80 26.41 -36.23
N ARG A 155 27.00 26.81 -35.80
CA ARG A 155 27.65 28.05 -36.27
C ARG A 155 28.04 28.02 -37.74
N ARG A 156 28.18 26.84 -38.37
CA ARG A 156 28.49 26.74 -39.80
C ARG A 156 27.30 27.04 -40.71
N PHE A 157 26.09 27.05 -40.14
CA PHE A 157 24.83 27.30 -40.86
C PHE A 157 24.28 28.72 -40.64
N ASN A 158 24.96 29.55 -39.84
CA ASN A 158 24.66 30.97 -39.64
C ASN A 158 25.72 31.84 -40.32
#